data_AF-A0A0A9GB53-F1
#
_entry.id   AF-A0A0A9GB53-F1
#
_cell.length_a   1.000
_cell.length_b   1.000
_cell.length_c   1.000
_cell.angle_alpha   90.00
_cell.angle_beta   90.00
_cell.angle_gamma   90.00
#
_symmetry.space_group_name_H-M   'P 1'
#
loop_
_entity.id
_entity.type
_entity.pdbx_description
1 polymer ?
#
loop_
_entity_poly.entity_id
_entity_poly.type
_entity_poly.pdbx_seq_one_letter_code
_entity_poly.pdbx_strand_id
1 'polypeptide(L)'
;MATDERPIDPTCSCMVCKKYTRAYLHCLVTKDAMGSQLLSYHNLSYMMRLSRDLHMSIVEGQFPEFVRGFLRAQFPRADVPKWVCNAMEVAGIDISECCASTKCVTPIVQGQPLPIPVNANGAAPN
;
A
#
# COMPACT_ATOMS: atom_id res chain seq x y z
N MET A 1 2.78 22.08 10.11
CA MET A 1 1.67 21.15 10.39
C MET A 1 0.63 21.74 11.35
N ALA A 2 1.02 22.50 12.39
CA ALA A 2 0.08 23.07 13.36
C ALA A 2 -0.98 24.04 12.81
N THR A 3 -0.83 24.53 11.57
CA THR A 3 -1.76 25.45 10.89
C THR A 3 -2.38 24.86 9.61
N ASP A 4 -2.23 23.55 9.37
CA ASP A 4 -2.83 22.90 8.19
C ASP A 4 -4.31 22.59 8.43
N GLU A 5 -5.19 23.41 7.87
CA GLU A 5 -6.64 23.27 8.01
C GLU A 5 -7.26 22.23 7.06
N ARG A 6 -6.45 21.58 6.21
CA ARG A 6 -6.95 20.52 5.33
C ARG A 6 -7.37 19.28 6.13
N PRO A 7 -8.28 18.45 5.58
CA PRO A 7 -8.56 17.14 6.14
C PRO A 7 -7.33 16.22 6.03
N ILE A 8 -7.35 15.06 6.71
CA ILE A 8 -6.27 14.07 6.63
C ILE A 8 -6.06 13.61 5.18
N ASP A 9 -7.16 13.25 4.53
CA ASP A 9 -7.22 12.81 3.14
C ASP A 9 -8.47 13.44 2.50
N PRO A 10 -8.33 14.30 1.47
CA PRO A 10 -9.46 14.96 0.81
C PRO A 10 -10.36 14.00 0.04
N THR A 11 -9.87 12.80 -0.29
CA THR A 11 -10.64 11.76 -1.01
C THR A 11 -11.39 10.83 -0.04
N CYS A 12 -11.15 10.96 1.26
CA CYS A 12 -11.77 10.10 2.27
C CYS A 12 -13.11 10.67 2.74
N SER A 13 -14.16 9.85 2.66
CA SER A 13 -15.53 10.23 3.04
C SER A 13 -15.87 9.97 4.52
N CYS A 14 -14.89 9.57 5.34
CA CYS A 14 -15.12 9.22 6.75
C CYS A 14 -15.49 10.45 7.59
N MET A 15 -16.15 10.23 8.73
CA MET A 15 -16.60 11.29 9.64
C MET A 15 -15.44 12.22 10.07
N VAL A 16 -14.24 11.66 10.24
CA VAL A 16 -13.08 12.42 10.71
C VAL A 16 -12.60 13.41 9.64
N CYS A 17 -12.41 12.95 8.41
CA CYS A 17 -12.00 13.80 7.29
C CYS A 17 -13.04 14.85 6.92
N LYS A 18 -14.32 14.65 7.25
CA LYS A 18 -15.39 15.62 7.01
C LYS A 18 -15.48 16.74 8.06
N LYS A 19 -15.02 16.49 9.29
CA LYS A 19 -15.28 17.36 10.44
C LYS A 19 -14.03 17.95 11.08
N TYR A 20 -12.87 17.30 10.94
CA TYR A 20 -11.65 17.69 11.64
C TYR A 20 -10.51 17.97 10.67
N THR A 21 -9.67 18.93 11.06
CA THR A 21 -8.49 19.35 10.31
C THR A 21 -7.23 18.69 10.84
N ARG A 22 -6.16 18.65 10.04
CA ARG A 22 -4.85 18.14 10.47
C ARG A 22 -4.28 18.97 11.62
N ALA A 23 -4.45 20.29 11.61
CA ALA A 23 -4.07 21.19 12.70
C ALA A 23 -4.77 20.81 14.02
N TYR A 24 -6.08 20.57 13.98
CA TYR A 24 -6.85 20.19 15.15
C TYR A 24 -6.39 18.84 15.72
N LEU A 25 -6.25 17.83 14.85
CA LEU A 25 -5.79 16.50 15.25
C LEU A 25 -4.36 16.53 15.81
N HIS A 26 -3.48 17.34 15.23
CA HIS A 26 -2.11 17.51 15.71
C HIS A 26 -2.07 18.07 17.14
N CYS A 27 -2.93 19.05 17.45
CA CYS A 27 -3.06 19.61 18.79
C CYS A 27 -3.67 18.61 19.77
N LEU A 28 -4.66 17.82 19.32
CA LEU A 28 -5.43 16.91 20.17
C LEU A 28 -4.66 15.65 20.55
N VAL A 29 -3.82 15.12 19.64
CA VAL A 29 -3.17 13.80 19.83
C VAL A 29 -2.26 13.71 21.07
N THR A 30 -1.71 14.84 21.53
CA THR A 30 -0.85 14.91 22.72
C THR A 30 -1.60 15.33 23.98
N LYS A 31 -2.87 15.72 23.85
CA LYS A 31 -3.66 16.33 24.93
C LYS A 31 -4.85 15.49 25.38
N ASP A 32 -5.38 14.64 24.48
CA ASP A 32 -6.59 13.87 24.74
C ASP A 32 -6.56 12.53 23.99
N ALA A 33 -7.03 11.46 24.65
CA ALA A 33 -7.20 10.14 24.05
C ALA A 33 -8.18 10.16 22.86
N MET A 34 -9.10 11.12 22.80
CA MET A 34 -9.95 11.35 21.63
C MET A 34 -9.12 11.52 20.34
N GLY A 35 -7.91 12.10 20.41
CA GLY A 35 -7.03 12.24 19.25
C GLY A 35 -6.65 10.90 18.62
N SER A 36 -6.31 9.90 19.45
CA SER A 36 -5.94 8.56 18.97
C SER A 36 -7.15 7.76 18.51
N GLN A 37 -8.33 7.98 19.10
CA GLN A 37 -9.59 7.39 18.64
C GLN A 37 -9.99 7.90 17.25
N LEU A 38 -9.94 9.22 17.01
CA LEU A 38 -10.24 9.81 15.70
C LEU A 38 -9.26 9.33 14.64
N LEU A 39 -7.97 9.22 14.97
CA LEU A 39 -6.97 8.69 14.04
C LEU A 39 -7.24 7.21 13.72
N SER A 40 -7.54 6.39 14.74
CA SER A 40 -7.89 4.99 14.56
C SER A 40 -9.12 4.81 13.67
N TYR A 41 -10.14 5.67 13.83
CA TYR A 41 -11.33 5.66 12.99
C TYR A 41 -10.99 5.96 11.52
N HIS A 42 -10.17 6.99 11.26
CA HIS A 42 -9.71 7.28 9.89
C HIS A 42 -8.91 6.11 9.31
N ASN A 43 -7.97 5.56 10.06
CA ASN A 43 -7.10 4.46 9.62
C ASN A 43 -7.91 3.21 9.27
N LEU A 44 -8.88 2.83 10.11
CA LEU A 44 -9.76 1.71 9.82
C LEU A 44 -10.59 1.95 8.57
N SER A 45 -11.16 3.15 8.42
CA SER A 45 -11.93 3.51 7.23
C SER A 45 -11.08 3.49 5.95
N TYR A 46 -9.81 3.92 6.02
CA TYR A 46 -8.86 3.79 4.92
C TYR A 46 -8.58 2.33 4.58
N MET A 47 -8.21 1.49 5.56
CA MET A 47 -7.89 0.08 5.33
C MET A 47 -9.08 -0.71 4.77
N MET A 48 -10.30 -0.45 5.26
CA MET A 48 -11.51 -1.07 4.73
C MET A 48 -11.78 -0.70 3.27
N ARG A 49 -11.58 0.58 2.90
CA ARG A 49 -11.70 1.01 1.49
C ARG A 49 -10.63 0.35 0.63
N LEU A 50 -9.37 0.40 1.05
CA LEU A 50 -8.26 -0.19 0.32
C LEU A 50 -8.49 -1.69 0.06
N SER A 51 -8.91 -2.43 1.09
CA SER A 51 -9.22 -3.86 0.97
C SER A 51 -10.40 -4.13 0.03
N ARG A 52 -11.45 -3.30 0.10
CA ARG A 52 -12.59 -3.38 -0.82
C ARG A 52 -12.15 -3.15 -2.27
N ASP A 53 -11.42 -2.08 -2.54
CA ASP A 53 -11.02 -1.69 -3.88
C ASP A 53 -10.05 -2.74 -4.48
N LEU A 54 -9.14 -3.26 -3.65
CA LEU A 54 -8.28 -4.38 -4.02
C LEU A 54 -9.09 -5.63 -4.38
N HIS A 55 -10.06 -6.02 -3.54
CA HIS A 55 -10.90 -7.18 -3.82
C HIS A 55 -11.75 -7.00 -5.09
N MET A 56 -12.32 -5.81 -5.30
CA MET A 56 -13.07 -5.48 -6.52
C MET A 56 -12.19 -5.59 -7.76
N SER A 57 -10.96 -5.09 -7.72
CA SER A 57 -10.04 -5.20 -8.86
C SER A 57 -9.70 -6.64 -9.25
N ILE A 58 -9.68 -7.56 -8.27
CA ILE A 58 -9.49 -8.99 -8.53
C ILE A 58 -10.73 -9.57 -9.21
N VAL A 59 -11.92 -9.27 -8.71
CA VAL A 59 -13.20 -9.74 -9.28
C VAL A 59 -13.41 -9.22 -10.70
N GLU A 60 -13.01 -7.97 -10.97
CA GLU A 60 -13.12 -7.32 -12.28
C GLU A 60 -11.97 -7.68 -13.23
N GLY A 61 -10.98 -8.43 -12.78
CA GLY A 61 -9.80 -8.78 -13.60
C GLY A 61 -8.90 -7.58 -13.93
N GLN A 62 -8.94 -6.52 -13.12
CA GLN A 62 -8.19 -5.26 -13.26
C GLN A 62 -7.15 -5.08 -12.14
N PHE A 63 -6.70 -6.18 -11.52
CA PHE A 63 -5.74 -6.13 -10.42
C PHE A 63 -4.39 -5.49 -10.80
N PRO A 64 -3.78 -5.79 -11.95
CA PRO A 64 -2.53 -5.12 -12.37
C PRO A 64 -2.67 -3.60 -12.48
N GLU A 65 -3.79 -3.12 -13.03
CA GLU A 65 -4.13 -1.69 -13.17
C GLU A 65 -4.25 -1.03 -11.80
N PHE A 66 -4.94 -1.69 -10.87
CA PHE A 66 -5.06 -1.23 -9.49
C PHE A 66 -3.69 -1.08 -8.81
N VAL A 67 -2.82 -2.09 -8.93
CA VAL A 67 -1.46 -2.05 -8.35
C VAL A 67 -0.63 -0.91 -8.94
N ARG A 68 -0.64 -0.73 -10.27
CA ARG A 68 0.06 0.39 -10.93
C ARG A 68 -0.47 1.75 -10.43
N GLY A 69 -1.79 1.89 -10.32
CA GLY A 69 -2.42 3.08 -9.77
C GLY A 69 -2.01 3.36 -8.32
N PHE A 70 -2.02 2.33 -7.48
CA PHE A 70 -1.62 2.40 -6.08
C PHE A 70 -0.15 2.81 -5.92
N LEU A 71 0.76 2.17 -6.66
CA LEU A 71 2.19 2.48 -6.61
C LEU A 71 2.48 3.90 -7.09
N ARG A 72 1.81 4.38 -8.14
CA ARG A 72 1.95 5.76 -8.63
C ARG A 72 1.51 6.78 -7.58
N ALA A 73 0.41 6.50 -6.86
CA ALA A 73 -0.08 7.37 -5.80
C ALA A 73 0.86 7.36 -4.57
N GLN A 74 1.40 6.20 -4.21
CA GLN A 74 2.25 6.03 -3.02
C GLN A 74 3.70 6.51 -3.24
N PHE A 75 4.23 6.31 -4.44
CA PHE A 75 5.60 6.67 -4.84
C PHE A 75 5.57 7.64 -6.03
N PRO A 76 5.18 8.91 -5.82
CA PRO A 76 5.04 9.88 -6.91
C PRO A 76 6.37 10.23 -7.59
N ARG A 77 7.51 9.90 -6.97
CA ARG A 77 8.84 10.06 -7.56
C ARG A 77 9.35 8.78 -8.26
N ALA A 78 8.49 7.76 -8.39
CA ALA A 78 8.84 6.45 -8.93
C ALA A 78 10.04 5.79 -8.20
N ASP A 79 10.22 6.10 -6.91
CA ASP A 79 11.22 5.55 -6.00
C ASP A 79 10.71 4.26 -5.32
N VAL A 80 10.14 3.35 -6.13
CA VAL A 80 9.60 2.08 -5.65
C VAL A 80 10.74 1.20 -5.11
N PRO A 81 10.63 0.68 -3.87
CA PRO A 81 11.66 -0.20 -3.29
C PRO A 81 11.90 -1.46 -4.12
N LYS A 82 13.16 -1.90 -4.21
CA LYS A 82 13.54 -3.07 -5.01
C LYS A 82 12.75 -4.34 -4.66
N TRP A 83 12.48 -4.57 -3.38
CA TRP A 83 11.71 -5.75 -2.95
C TRP A 83 10.28 -5.75 -3.51
N VAL A 84 9.70 -4.57 -3.77
CA VAL A 84 8.38 -4.43 -4.42
C VAL A 84 8.48 -4.78 -5.90
N CYS A 85 9.45 -4.21 -6.63
CA CYS A 85 9.61 -4.52 -8.06
C CYS A 85 9.87 -6.05 -8.25
N ASN A 86 10.69 -6.67 -7.39
CA ASN A 86 10.90 -8.13 -7.39
C ASN A 86 9.63 -8.94 -7.10
N ALA A 87 8.82 -8.52 -6.12
CA ALA A 87 7.59 -9.23 -5.78
C ALA A 87 6.55 -9.16 -6.91
N MET A 88 6.48 -8.01 -7.60
CA MET A 88 5.58 -7.84 -8.74
C MET A 88 6.03 -8.65 -9.96
N GLU A 89 7.34 -8.76 -10.19
CA GLU A 89 7.91 -9.65 -11.23
C GLU A 89 7.49 -11.10 -11.02
N VAL A 90 7.61 -11.62 -9.79
CA VAL A 90 7.16 -12.98 -9.44
C VAL A 90 5.65 -13.15 -9.59
N ALA A 91 4.88 -12.10 -9.30
CA ALA A 91 3.43 -12.11 -9.48
C ALA A 91 2.98 -11.98 -10.96
N GLY A 92 3.92 -11.78 -11.90
CA GLY A 92 3.60 -11.55 -13.31
C GLY A 92 2.94 -10.19 -13.59
N ILE A 93 3.14 -9.21 -12.71
CA ILE A 93 2.56 -7.86 -12.82
C ILE A 93 3.64 -6.90 -13.30
N ASP A 94 3.47 -6.38 -14.52
CA ASP A 94 4.36 -5.36 -15.06
C ASP A 94 4.12 -4.00 -14.39
N ILE A 95 5.15 -3.50 -13.71
CA ILE A 95 5.18 -2.18 -13.08
C ILE A 95 6.34 -1.31 -13.59
N SER A 96 6.89 -1.62 -14.78
CA SER A 96 8.07 -0.95 -15.35
C SER A 96 7.91 0.57 -15.44
N GLU A 97 6.69 1.06 -15.69
CA GLU A 97 6.35 2.49 -15.71
C GLU A 97 6.48 3.20 -14.34
N CYS A 98 6.55 2.45 -13.25
CA CYS A 98 6.58 2.95 -11.88
C CYS A 98 7.97 2.86 -11.21
N CYS A 99 8.93 2.12 -11.77
CA CYS A 99 10.30 2.01 -11.23
C CYS A 99 11.21 2.99 -12.01
N ALA A 100 11.68 4.08 -11.38
CA ALA A 100 12.49 5.14 -12.02
C ALA A 100 13.90 4.73 -12.49
N SER A 101 14.30 3.46 -12.35
CA SER A 101 15.66 3.02 -12.61
C SER A 101 15.71 1.78 -13.51
N THR A 102 16.32 1.99 -14.67
CA THR A 102 16.56 1.10 -15.81
C THR A 102 17.41 -0.15 -15.47
N LYS A 103 17.00 -0.96 -14.49
CA LYS A 103 17.62 -2.27 -14.18
C LYS A 103 16.62 -3.35 -13.75
N CYS A 104 15.34 -3.23 -14.15
CA CYS A 104 14.28 -4.18 -13.79
C CYS A 104 13.92 -5.17 -14.91
N VAL A 105 14.87 -5.53 -15.78
CA VAL A 105 14.67 -6.61 -16.74
C VAL A 105 15.78 -7.65 -16.54
N THR A 106 15.45 -8.73 -15.83
CA THR A 106 16.09 -10.02 -16.07
C THR A 106 15.10 -10.92 -16.80
N PRO A 107 15.56 -11.74 -17.75
CA PRO A 107 14.66 -12.45 -18.64
C PRO A 107 13.87 -13.51 -17.87
N ILE A 108 12.61 -13.60 -18.25
CA ILE A 108 11.60 -14.61 -17.90
C ILE A 108 12.28 -15.99 -17.68
N VAL A 109 12.39 -16.45 -16.43
CA VAL A 109 12.60 -17.87 -16.14
C VAL A 109 11.24 -18.47 -15.86
N GLN A 110 10.71 -19.17 -16.86
CA GLN A 110 9.51 -19.98 -16.76
C GLN A 110 9.65 -21.01 -15.63
N GLY A 111 8.72 -20.99 -14.67
CA GLY A 111 8.25 -22.21 -13.99
C GLY A 111 9.20 -22.91 -13.02
N GLN A 112 9.72 -22.22 -12.00
CA GLN A 112 10.20 -22.92 -10.79
C GLN A 112 9.20 -22.73 -9.63
N PRO A 113 8.76 -23.82 -8.96
CA PRO A 113 7.89 -23.71 -7.80
C PRO A 113 8.59 -23.01 -6.65
N LEU A 114 7.80 -22.30 -5.82
CA LEU A 114 8.24 -21.65 -4.59
C LEU A 114 9.12 -22.60 -3.75
N PRO A 115 10.30 -22.16 -3.26
CA PRO A 115 11.11 -22.98 -2.38
C PRO A 115 10.38 -23.15 -1.05
N ILE A 116 9.97 -24.38 -0.76
CA ILE A 116 9.57 -24.81 0.58
C ILE A 116 10.78 -24.63 1.53
N PRO A 117 10.58 -24.09 2.74
CA PRO A 117 11.66 -23.95 3.70
C PRO A 117 12.13 -25.34 4.15
N VAL A 118 13.28 -25.76 3.63
CA VAL A 118 14.03 -26.93 4.12
C VAL A 118 14.76 -26.55 5.41
N ASN A 119 14.80 -27.47 6.38
CA ASN A 119 15.55 -27.26 7.62
C ASN A 119 17.06 -27.15 7.35
N ALA A 120 17.85 -26.76 8.36
CA ALA A 120 19.30 -26.56 8.26
C ALA A 120 20.11 -27.80 7.77
N ASN A 121 19.47 -28.97 7.66
CA ASN A 121 20.06 -30.22 7.18
C ASN A 121 19.54 -30.65 5.78
N GLY A 122 18.78 -29.80 5.08
CA GLY A 122 18.35 -30.06 3.70
C GLY A 122 17.29 -31.16 3.54
N ALA A 123 16.59 -31.56 4.61
CA ALA A 123 15.54 -32.59 4.56
C ALA A 123 14.15 -31.98 4.73
N ALA A 124 13.18 -32.47 3.92
CA ALA A 124 11.77 -32.12 4.06
C ALA A 124 11.21 -32.64 5.41
N PRO A 125 10.36 -31.88 6.12
CA PRO A 125 9.62 -32.41 7.26
C PRO A 125 8.67 -33.50 6.76
N ASN A 126 8.69 -34.67 7.43
CA ASN A 126 7.77 -35.79 7.14
C ASN A 126 6.31 -35.36 7.11
#